data_AF-A0A679JBI1-F1
#
_entry.id   AF-A0A679JBI1-F1
#
_cell.length_a   1.000
_cell.length_b   1.000
_cell.length_c   1.000
_cell.angle_alpha   90.00
_cell.angle_beta   90.00
_cell.angle_gamma   90.00
#
_symmetry.space_group_name_H-M   'P 1'
#
loop_
_entity.id
_entity.type
_entity.pdbx_description
1 polymer ?
#
loop_
_entity_poly.entity_id
_entity_poly.type
_entity_poly.pdbx_seq_one_letter_code
_entity_poly.pdbx_strand_id
1 'polypeptide(L)' 'MLGMITNLAKAAVSLASAPLVAVADLATLPSSALDGRGPFDRTAEVLKKAGRALEAAVVPEEEGRES' A
#
# COMPACT_ATOMS: atom_id res chain seq x y z
N MET A 1 20.82 3.15 0.44
CA MET A 1 20.24 3.97 1.56
C MET A 1 19.11 4.92 1.12
N LEU A 2 19.27 5.69 0.03
CA LEU A 2 18.19 6.56 -0.48
C LEU A 2 16.94 5.76 -0.89
N GLY A 3 17.12 4.54 -1.42
CA GLY A 3 16.05 3.61 -1.75
C GLY A 3 15.23 3.20 -0.54
N MET A 4 15.90 2.78 0.55
CA MET A 4 15.28 2.48 1.84
C MET A 4 14.41 3.63 2.37
N ILE A 5 14.95 4.86 2.44
CA ILE A 5 14.20 6.03 2.94
C ILE A 5 12.98 6.34 2.06
N THR A 6 13.13 6.24 0.74
CA THR A 6 12.04 6.46 -0.22
C THR A 6 10.92 5.45 -0.04
N ASN A 7 11.27 4.19 0.20
CA ASN A 7 10.32 3.11 0.42
C ASN A 7 9.60 3.24 1.77
N LEU A 8 10.31 3.65 2.82
CA LEU A 8 9.72 4.02 4.11
C LEU A 8 8.71 5.18 3.98
N ALA A 9 9.04 6.23 3.24
CA ALA A 9 8.12 7.34 3.01
C ALA A 9 6.85 6.89 2.28
N LYS A 10 6.97 6.05 1.25
CA LYS A 10 5.82 5.47 0.52
C LYS A 10 4.93 4.63 1.44
N ALA A 11 5.54 3.82 2.31
CA ALA A 11 4.80 3.03 3.28
C ALA A 11 4.05 3.90 4.28
N ALA A 12 4.71 4.93 4.83
CA ALA A 12 4.12 5.86 5.78
C ALA A 12 2.91 6.61 5.19
N VAL A 13 3.04 7.14 3.97
CA VAL A 13 1.93 7.82 3.27
C VAL A 13 0.77 6.85 3.02
N SER A 14 1.06 5.63 2.59
CA SER A 14 0.03 4.61 2.33
C SER A 14 -0.75 4.28 3.61
N LEU A 15 -0.06 4.05 4.72
CA LEU A 15 -0.66 3.81 6.04
C LEU A 15 -1.50 5.00 6.52
N ALA A 16 -0.97 6.22 6.40
CA ALA A 16 -1.69 7.44 6.79
C ALA A 16 -2.97 7.66 5.97
N SER A 17 -2.98 7.26 4.69
CA SER A 17 -4.13 7.38 3.80
C SER A 17 -5.19 6.29 3.98
N ALA A 18 -4.85 5.15 4.61
CA ALA A 18 -5.75 4.00 4.71
C ALA A 18 -7.11 4.29 5.37
N PRO A 19 -7.22 5.10 6.45
CA PRO A 19 -8.51 5.45 7.04
C PRO A 19 -9.42 6.23 6.08
N LEU A 20 -8.86 7.18 5.31
CA LEU A 20 -9.62 7.96 4.32
C LEU A 20 -10.16 7.05 3.21
N VAL A 21 -9.34 6.10 2.77
CA VAL A 21 -9.74 5.12 1.75
C VAL A 21 -10.80 4.17 2.29
N ALA A 22 -10.74 3.78 3.57
CA ALA A 22 -11.78 2.97 4.21
C ALA A 22 -13.13 3.69 4.27
N VAL A 23 -13.14 5.01 4.53
CA VAL A 23 -14.37 5.82 4.46
C VAL A 23 -14.92 5.84 3.03
N ALA A 24 -14.07 5.96 2.01
CA ALA A 24 -14.49 5.92 0.62
C ALA A 24 -15.06 4.54 0.23
N ASP A 25 -14.48 3.46 0.73
CA ASP A 25 -15.02 2.11 0.52
C ASP A 25 -16.38 1.96 1.20
N LEU A 26 -16.55 2.43 2.44
CA LEU A 26 -17.86 2.43 3.13
C LEU A 26 -18.92 3.19 2.34
N ALA A 27 -18.60 4.39 1.87
CA ALA A 27 -19.52 5.22 1.09
C ALA A 27 -19.90 4.58 -0.25
N THR A 28 -19.04 3.72 -0.79
CA THR A 28 -19.25 3.06 -2.10
C THR A 28 -19.57 1.57 -1.97
N LEU A 29 -19.86 1.07 -0.76
CA LEU A 29 -20.22 -0.33 -0.54
C LEU A 29 -21.42 -0.78 -1.40
N PRO A 30 -22.53 -0.01 -1.52
CA PRO A 30 -23.67 -0.45 -2.31
C PRO A 30 -23.33 -0.64 -3.78
N SER A 31 -22.59 0.29 -4.38
CA SER A 31 -22.14 0.18 -5.78
C SER A 31 -21.11 -0.92 -5.97
N SER A 32 -20.17 -1.05 -5.03
CA SER A 32 -19.11 -2.07 -5.11
C SER A 32 -19.68 -3.49 -5.02
N ALA A 33 -20.75 -3.69 -4.24
CA ALA A 33 -21.47 -4.97 -4.18
C ALA A 33 -22.15 -5.32 -5.51
N LEU A 34 -22.68 -4.33 -6.26
CA LEU A 34 -23.25 -4.54 -7.59
C LEU A 34 -22.18 -4.94 -8.61
N ASP A 35 -20.97 -4.39 -8.47
CA ASP A 35 -19.82 -4.69 -9.33
C ASP A 35 -19.09 -5.99 -8.94
N GLY A 36 -19.59 -6.74 -7.95
CA GLY A 36 -19.00 -7.99 -7.46
C GLY A 36 -17.67 -7.82 -6.71
N ARG A 37 -17.36 -6.59 -6.25
CA ARG A 37 -16.14 -6.31 -5.47
C ARG A 37 -16.32 -6.62 -4.00
N GLY A 38 -15.22 -7.00 -3.35
CA GLY A 38 -15.18 -7.25 -1.91
C GLY A 38 -15.34 -5.95 -1.12
N PRO A 39 -15.92 -6.01 0.10
CA PRO A 39 -15.91 -4.86 0.99
C PRO A 39 -14.45 -4.50 1.31
N PHE A 40 -14.14 -3.20 1.29
CA PHE A 40 -12.81 -2.66 1.60
C PHE A 40 -11.68 -3.06 0.62
N ASP A 41 -12.00 -3.44 -0.62
CA ASP A 41 -11.00 -3.83 -1.61
C ASP A 41 -9.94 -2.74 -1.83
N ARG A 42 -10.31 -1.46 -1.87
CA ARG A 42 -9.35 -0.36 -2.07
C ARG A 42 -8.47 -0.16 -0.85
N THR A 43 -9.05 -0.23 0.35
CA THR A 43 -8.26 -0.20 1.60
C THR A 43 -7.26 -1.34 1.63
N ALA A 44 -7.67 -2.55 1.25
CA ALA A 44 -6.79 -3.71 1.17
C ALA A 44 -5.64 -3.48 0.17
N GLU A 45 -5.90 -2.89 -1.00
CA GLU A 45 -4.85 -2.53 -1.96
C GLU A 45 -3.84 -1.53 -1.40
N VAL A 46 -4.30 -0.51 -0.69
CA VAL A 46 -3.43 0.50 -0.07
C VAL A 46 -2.54 -0.10 1.00
N LEU A 47 -3.09 -0.97 1.85
CA LEU A 47 -2.32 -1.68 2.87
C LEU A 47 -1.31 -2.66 2.25
N LYS A 48 -1.69 -3.35 1.16
CA LYS A 48 -0.75 -4.20 0.39
C LYS A 48 0.38 -3.39 -0.25
N LYS A 49 0.11 -2.16 -0.73
CA LYS A 49 1.15 -1.25 -1.24
C LYS A 49 2.09 -0.82 -0.11
N ALA A 50 1.55 -0.50 1.07
CA ALA A 50 2.36 -0.17 2.24
C ALA A 50 3.28 -1.33 2.64
N GLY A 51 2.74 -2.55 2.71
CA GLY A 51 3.51 -3.77 3.03
C GLY A 51 4.64 -4.03 2.05
N ARG A 52 4.38 -3.94 0.73
CA ARG A 52 5.42 -4.08 -0.30
C ARG A 52 6.50 -3.00 -0.21
N ALA A 53 6.11 -1.77 0.12
CA ALA A 53 7.07 -0.69 0.33
C ALA A 53 7.92 -0.90 1.59
N LEU A 54 7.33 -1.40 2.67
CA LEU A 54 8.07 -1.80 3.88
C LEU A 54 9.06 -2.92 3.58
N GLU A 55 8.62 -3.97 2.88
CA GLU A 55 9.46 -5.09 2.46
C GLU A 55 10.66 -4.59 1.63
N ALA A 56 10.41 -3.75 0.62
CA ALA A 56 11.47 -3.16 -0.18
C ALA A 56 12.38 -2.17 0.57
N ALA A 57 11.99 -1.71 1.77
CA ALA A 57 12.85 -0.91 2.62
C ALA A 57 13.77 -1.77 3.51
N VAL A 58 13.33 -2.99 3.87
CA VAL A 58 14.07 -3.90 4.77
C VAL A 58 14.86 -4.97 4.04
N VAL A 59 14.57 -5.24 2.76
CA VAL A 59 15.43 -6.08 1.92
C VAL A 59 16.73 -5.31 1.70
N PRO A 60 17.90 -5.88 2.06
CA PRO A 60 19.18 -5.24 1.81
C PRO A 60 19.32 -4.96 0.31
N GLU A 61 19.64 -3.70 -0.05
CA GLU A 61 20.06 -3.37 -1.40
C GLU A 61 21.21 -4.33 -1.74
N GLU A 62 21.07 -5.22 -2.74
CA GLU A 62 22.17 -6.07 -3.19
C GLU A 62 23.38 -5.17 -3.44
N GLU A 63 24.38 -5.30 -2.57
CA GLU A 63 25.67 -4.68 -2.70
C GLU A 63 26.34 -5.33 -3.93
N GLY A 64 26.27 -4.66 -5.07
CA GLY A 64 27.02 -5.03 -6.28
C GLY A 64 26.41 -6.17 -7.11
N ARG A 65 25.50 -5.82 -8.02
CA ARG A 65 25.32 -6.59 -9.26
C ARG A 65 26.11 -5.92 -10.39
N GLU A 66 27.44 -5.93 -10.24
CA GLU A 66 28.34 -6.00 -11.37
C GLU A 66 28.62 -7.49 -11.63
N SER A 67 27.96 -8.07 -12.63
CA SER A 67 28.39 -9.26 -13.38
C SER A 67 27.49 -9.44 -14.59
#